data_AF-A0AAV7FHN4-F1
#
_entry.id   AF-A0AAV7FHN4-F1
#
_cell.length_a   1.000
_cell.length_b   1.000
_cell.length_c   1.000
_cell.angle_alpha   90.00
_cell.angle_beta   90.00
_cell.angle_gamma   90.00
#
_symmetry.space_group_name_H-M   'P 1'
#
loop_
_entity.id
_entity.type
_entity.pdbx_description
1 polymer ?
#
loop_
_entity_poly.entity_id
_entity_poly.type
_entity_poly.pdbx_seq_one_letter_code
_entity_poly.pdbx_strand_id
1 'polypeptide(L)'
;MVAGSYSKACVSAHALARLWNASNDTHKLVPKLIPHQVSHIDVLEGNGGVGTVLQFNFGQDLKHLSHVKNRIEAIDDENHVMKFRVLEGKDIGTLLKSCVFEVKMEETRQGGTKTTVKMDYDTVGDTPLSKEHAESMVDGVLGQTMAIEAHLHANPTAYA
;
A
#
# COMPACT_ATOMS: atom_id res chain seq x y z
N MET A 1 0.69 4.98 -22.63
CA MET A 1 -0.45 4.12 -22.27
C MET A 1 0.10 3.04 -21.38
N VAL A 2 -0.56 2.71 -20.27
CA VAL A 2 -0.11 1.64 -19.36
C VAL A 2 -0.44 0.28 -19.97
N ALA A 3 0.42 -0.73 -19.78
CA ALA A 3 0.20 -2.08 -20.31
C ALA A 3 -0.99 -2.80 -19.64
N GLY A 4 -1.27 -2.50 -18.37
CA GLY A 4 -2.40 -3.06 -17.66
C GLY A 4 -2.74 -2.32 -16.36
N SER A 5 -3.90 -2.67 -15.80
CA SER A 5 -4.37 -2.16 -14.52
C SER A 5 -5.17 -3.22 -13.76
N TYR A 6 -5.07 -3.23 -12.44
CA TYR A 6 -5.91 -4.04 -11.56
C TYR A 6 -6.35 -3.22 -10.35
N SER A 7 -7.57 -3.43 -9.85
CA SER A 7 -8.07 -2.71 -8.68
C SER A 7 -8.95 -3.59 -7.82
N LYS A 8 -8.84 -3.42 -6.50
CA LYS A 8 -9.68 -4.09 -5.50
C LYS A 8 -10.02 -3.11 -4.38
N ALA A 9 -11.16 -3.33 -3.74
CA ALA A 9 -11.63 -2.48 -2.65
C ALA A 9 -12.05 -3.31 -1.44
N CYS A 10 -11.88 -2.74 -0.25
CA CYS A 10 -12.42 -3.24 1.00
C CYS A 10 -13.23 -2.14 1.72
N VAL A 11 -14.07 -2.53 2.68
CA VAL A 11 -14.84 -1.61 3.50
C VAL A 11 -14.50 -1.85 4.96
N SER A 12 -14.12 -0.78 5.64
CA SER A 12 -13.88 -0.71 7.07
C SER A 12 -15.05 -0.05 7.79
N ALA A 13 -15.30 -0.45 9.04
CA ALA A 13 -16.27 0.22 9.91
C ALA A 13 -15.74 1.52 10.55
N HIS A 14 -14.44 1.82 10.40
CA HIS A 14 -13.82 3.01 10.98
C HIS A 14 -14.05 4.26 10.11
N ALA A 15 -14.16 5.41 10.76
CA ALA A 15 -14.32 6.72 10.10
C ALA A 15 -13.11 7.05 9.21
N LEU A 16 -13.36 7.77 8.12
CA LEU A 16 -12.36 8.09 7.08
C LEU A 16 -11.14 8.79 7.65
N ALA A 17 -11.34 9.91 8.36
CA ALA A 17 -10.24 10.69 8.92
C ALA A 17 -9.34 9.85 9.84
N ARG A 18 -9.94 8.96 10.64
CA ARG A 18 -9.22 8.09 11.58
C ARG A 18 -8.39 7.05 10.86
N LEU A 19 -8.95 6.38 9.86
CA LEU A 19 -8.23 5.39 9.07
C LEU A 19 -7.10 6.05 8.25
N TRP A 20 -7.39 7.20 7.64
CA TRP A 20 -6.41 7.98 6.87
C TRP A 20 -5.20 8.42 7.70
N ASN A 21 -5.45 9.01 8.87
CA ASN A 21 -4.38 9.44 9.77
C ASN A 21 -3.49 8.25 10.20
N ALA A 22 -4.09 7.09 10.48
CA ALA A 22 -3.33 5.89 10.82
C ALA A 22 -2.54 5.34 9.60
N SER A 23 -3.11 5.42 8.40
CA SER A 23 -2.43 5.02 7.16
C SER A 23 -1.22 5.91 6.82
N ASN A 24 -1.23 7.19 7.18
CA ASN A 24 -0.04 8.05 7.05
C ASN A 24 1.13 7.57 7.94
N ASP A 25 0.85 6.83 9.00
CA ASP A 25 1.83 6.21 9.90
C ASP A 25 2.14 4.74 9.57
N THR A 26 1.81 4.27 8.34
CA THR A 26 2.07 2.90 7.86
C THR A 26 3.50 2.43 8.16
N HIS A 27 4.51 3.25 7.86
CA HIS A 27 5.93 2.91 8.07
C HIS A 27 6.29 2.66 9.55
N LYS A 28 5.53 3.24 10.50
CA LYS A 28 5.70 3.06 11.94
C LYS A 28 4.86 1.91 12.51
N LEU A 29 3.67 1.72 11.95
CA LEU A 29 2.68 0.75 12.43
C LEU A 29 2.92 -0.64 11.87
N VAL A 30 2.98 -0.78 10.55
CA VAL A 30 2.95 -2.09 9.86
C VAL A 30 4.00 -3.08 10.40
N PRO A 31 5.28 -2.69 10.61
CA PRO A 31 6.28 -3.61 11.14
C PRO A 31 5.96 -4.15 12.55
N LYS A 32 5.22 -3.37 13.35
CA LYS A 32 4.79 -3.78 14.70
C LYS A 32 3.54 -4.64 14.67
N LEU A 33 2.67 -4.42 13.68
CA LEU A 33 1.37 -5.10 13.56
C LEU A 33 1.50 -6.47 12.90
N ILE A 34 2.35 -6.59 11.87
CA ILE A 34 2.55 -7.83 11.11
C ILE A 34 4.06 -8.14 10.96
N PRO A 35 4.82 -8.29 12.06
CA PRO A 35 6.28 -8.46 12.01
C PRO A 35 6.75 -9.70 11.23
N HIS A 36 5.91 -10.75 11.16
CA HIS A 36 6.20 -11.96 10.40
C HIS A 36 6.16 -11.74 8.88
N GLN A 37 5.40 -10.74 8.42
CA GLN A 37 5.30 -10.36 7.01
C GLN A 37 6.19 -9.18 6.66
N VAL A 38 6.20 -8.12 7.48
CA VAL A 38 7.03 -6.93 7.29
C VAL A 38 7.89 -6.75 8.54
N SER A 39 9.19 -6.99 8.42
CA SER A 39 10.11 -6.95 9.57
C SER A 39 10.44 -5.53 10.02
N HIS A 40 10.70 -4.64 9.07
CA HIS A 40 10.97 -3.22 9.29
C HIS A 40 10.81 -2.44 7.98
N ILE A 41 10.61 -1.13 8.09
CA ILE A 41 10.53 -0.21 6.95
C ILE A 41 11.55 0.90 7.18
N ASP A 42 12.49 1.05 6.26
CA ASP A 42 13.50 2.10 6.30
C ASP A 42 13.04 3.31 5.50
N VAL A 43 13.22 4.51 6.07
CA VAL A 43 13.10 5.77 5.33
C VAL A 43 14.47 6.08 4.74
N LEU A 44 14.64 5.84 3.44
CA LEU A 44 15.91 6.04 2.75
C LEU A 44 16.12 7.50 2.36
N GLU A 45 15.03 8.18 1.97
CA GLU A 45 15.02 9.59 1.59
C GLU A 45 13.71 10.23 2.03
N GLY A 46 13.74 11.52 2.37
CA GLY A 46 12.54 12.30 2.71
C GLY A 46 12.13 12.20 4.18
N ASN A 47 10.88 12.60 4.45
CA ASN A 47 10.35 12.82 5.80
C ASN A 47 8.96 12.20 6.01
N GLY A 48 8.51 11.35 5.08
CA GLY A 48 7.17 10.76 5.07
C GLY A 48 6.19 11.43 4.08
N GLY A 49 6.52 12.61 3.54
CA GLY A 49 5.72 13.29 2.52
C GLY A 49 6.03 12.87 1.07
N VAL A 50 5.49 13.62 0.11
CA VAL A 50 5.78 13.44 -1.32
C VAL A 50 7.29 13.46 -1.59
N GLY A 51 7.76 12.52 -2.40
CA GLY A 51 9.16 12.31 -2.74
C GLY A 51 9.91 11.34 -1.82
N THR A 52 9.35 11.01 -0.65
CA THR A 52 9.95 10.06 0.31
C THR A 52 10.14 8.69 -0.32
N VAL A 53 11.30 8.09 -0.08
CA VAL A 53 11.63 6.72 -0.49
C VAL A 53 11.63 5.80 0.73
N LEU A 54 10.77 4.79 0.70
CA LEU A 54 10.60 3.80 1.76
C LEU A 54 11.05 2.43 1.26
N GLN A 55 11.88 1.73 2.03
CA GLN A 55 12.22 0.33 1.79
C GLN A 55 11.49 -0.57 2.76
N PHE A 56 10.65 -1.45 2.24
CA PHE A 56 9.96 -2.50 2.97
C PHE A 56 10.85 -3.75 3.00
N ASN A 57 11.25 -4.19 4.19
CA ASN A 57 12.03 -5.40 4.37
C ASN A 57 11.13 -6.51 4.92
N PHE A 58 10.98 -7.60 4.17
CA PHE A 58 9.99 -8.62 4.47
C PHE A 58 10.47 -9.64 5.51
N GLY A 59 9.54 -10.05 6.38
CA GLY A 59 9.72 -11.08 7.41
C GLY A 59 9.70 -12.50 6.83
N GLN A 60 9.66 -13.50 7.71
CA GLN A 60 9.77 -14.92 7.33
C GLN A 60 8.70 -15.35 6.31
N ASP A 61 7.47 -14.88 6.46
CA ASP A 61 6.33 -15.29 5.62
C ASP A 61 6.50 -14.79 4.17
N LEU A 62 7.15 -13.64 4.00
CA LEU A 62 7.32 -12.95 2.73
C LEU A 62 8.80 -12.85 2.30
N LYS A 63 9.68 -13.65 2.91
CA LYS A 63 11.14 -13.61 2.66
C LYS A 63 11.52 -13.80 1.19
N HIS A 64 10.69 -14.55 0.45
CA HIS A 64 10.86 -14.81 -0.98
C HIS A 64 10.70 -13.55 -1.87
N LEU A 65 10.16 -12.45 -1.33
CA LEU A 65 10.06 -11.14 -2.00
C LEU A 65 11.32 -10.28 -1.79
N SER A 66 12.24 -10.69 -0.91
CA SER A 66 13.42 -9.90 -0.51
C SER A 66 13.05 -8.56 0.14
N HIS A 67 12.93 -7.51 -0.67
CA HIS A 67 12.54 -6.18 -0.25
C HIS A 67 11.83 -5.45 -1.40
N VAL A 68 11.12 -4.39 -1.06
CA VAL A 68 10.49 -3.48 -2.04
C VAL A 68 10.83 -2.05 -1.66
N LYS A 69 11.30 -1.24 -2.62
CA LYS A 69 11.48 0.20 -2.45
C LYS A 69 10.38 0.94 -3.18
N ASN A 70 9.68 1.81 -2.47
CA ASN A 70 8.62 2.64 -3.00
C ASN A 70 8.97 4.11 -2.84
N ARG A 71 8.54 4.93 -3.80
CA ARG A 71 8.57 6.39 -3.69
C ARG A 71 7.16 6.95 -3.65
N ILE A 72 6.87 7.79 -2.67
CA ILE A 72 5.61 8.52 -2.61
C ILE A 72 5.60 9.57 -3.72
N GLU A 73 4.67 9.46 -4.66
CA GLU A 73 4.51 10.40 -5.78
C GLU A 73 3.48 11.49 -5.49
N ALA A 74 2.44 11.17 -4.72
CA ALA A 74 1.42 12.13 -4.33
C ALA A 74 0.77 11.75 -3.00
N ILE A 75 0.43 12.76 -2.21
CA ILE A 75 -0.46 12.68 -1.06
C ILE A 75 -1.44 13.83 -1.23
N ASP A 76 -2.72 13.50 -1.30
CA ASP A 76 -3.83 14.43 -1.40
C ASP A 76 -4.73 14.19 -0.20
N ASP A 77 -4.50 14.96 0.87
CA ASP A 77 -5.26 14.87 2.12
C ASP A 77 -6.71 15.34 1.95
N GLU A 78 -7.01 16.18 0.96
CA GLU A 78 -8.38 16.64 0.69
C GLU A 78 -9.22 15.50 0.11
N ASN A 79 -8.68 14.80 -0.89
CA ASN A 79 -9.36 13.69 -1.56
C ASN A 79 -9.04 12.30 -0.99
N HIS A 80 -8.18 12.23 0.04
CA HIS A 80 -7.71 11.00 0.68
C HIS A 80 -7.12 10.00 -0.33
N VAL A 81 -6.22 10.53 -1.17
CA VAL A 81 -5.53 9.77 -2.21
C VAL A 81 -4.02 9.78 -1.95
N MET A 82 -3.43 8.59 -1.91
CA MET A 82 -1.96 8.43 -1.89
C MET A 82 -1.53 7.67 -3.13
N LYS A 83 -0.50 8.16 -3.83
CA LYS A 83 0.13 7.45 -4.94
C LYS A 83 1.58 7.18 -4.63
N PHE A 84 2.03 5.97 -4.97
CA PHE A 84 3.44 5.61 -4.87
C PHE A 84 3.87 4.71 -6.02
N ARG A 85 5.12 4.88 -6.43
CA ARG A 85 5.78 4.06 -7.44
C ARG A 85 6.70 3.06 -6.79
N VAL A 86 6.68 1.82 -7.28
CA VAL A 86 7.70 0.82 -6.94
C VAL A 86 8.97 1.13 -7.74
N LEU A 87 10.06 1.45 -7.05
CA LEU A 87 11.38 1.70 -7.62
C LEU A 87 12.18 0.41 -7.75
N GLU A 88 12.13 -0.44 -6.72
CA GLU A 88 12.82 -1.73 -6.69
C GLU A 88 11.92 -2.78 -6.07
N GLY A 89 12.01 -4.01 -6.58
CA GLY A 89 11.25 -5.15 -6.10
C GLY A 89 11.48 -6.34 -7.04
N LYS A 90 11.14 -7.54 -6.58
CA LYS A 90 11.38 -8.80 -7.32
C LYS A 90 10.94 -8.76 -8.79
N ASP A 91 9.80 -8.11 -9.06
CA ASP A 91 9.19 -8.09 -10.39
C ASP A 91 9.65 -6.91 -11.25
N ILE A 92 10.29 -5.89 -10.66
CA ILE A 92 10.77 -4.71 -11.39
C ILE A 92 12.02 -5.06 -12.20
N GLY A 93 12.01 -4.75 -13.49
CA GLY A 93 13.08 -5.08 -14.45
C GLY A 93 13.03 -6.50 -14.98
N THR A 94 12.23 -7.39 -14.38
CA THR A 94 12.05 -8.79 -14.81
C THR A 94 10.72 -8.99 -15.52
N LEU A 95 9.62 -8.67 -14.83
CA LEU A 95 8.25 -8.76 -15.36
C LEU A 95 7.68 -7.37 -15.67
N LEU A 96 8.00 -6.39 -14.84
CA LEU A 96 7.45 -5.04 -14.86
C LEU A 96 8.53 -4.01 -15.18
N LYS A 97 8.26 -3.13 -16.15
CA LYS A 97 9.05 -1.91 -16.39
C LYS A 97 8.71 -0.85 -15.35
N SER A 98 7.43 -0.74 -15.00
CA SER A 98 6.93 0.24 -14.05
C SER A 98 5.72 -0.32 -13.30
N CYS A 99 5.54 0.12 -12.06
CA CYS A 99 4.38 -0.23 -11.23
C CYS A 99 4.06 0.96 -10.32
N VAL A 100 2.82 1.44 -10.41
CA VAL A 100 2.31 2.56 -9.61
C VAL A 100 1.04 2.11 -8.91
N PHE A 101 0.97 2.38 -7.61
CA PHE A 101 -0.21 2.17 -6.81
C PHE A 101 -0.87 3.51 -6.50
N GLU A 102 -2.21 3.50 -6.52
CA GLU A 102 -3.07 4.55 -6.01
C GLU A 102 -3.96 3.93 -4.93
N VAL A 103 -3.90 4.48 -3.73
CA VAL A 103 -4.77 4.15 -2.60
C VAL A 103 -5.73 5.31 -2.43
N LYS A 104 -7.02 5.06 -2.58
CA LYS A 104 -8.09 6.04 -2.37
C LYS A 104 -9.00 5.59 -1.23
N MET A 105 -9.28 6.47 -0.29
CA MET A 105 -10.22 6.22 0.79
C MET A 105 -11.43 7.14 0.68
N GLU A 106 -12.63 6.60 0.85
CA GLU A 106 -13.89 7.33 0.70
C GLU A 106 -14.85 6.98 1.82
N GLU A 107 -15.59 7.97 2.33
CA GLU A 107 -16.67 7.70 3.28
C GLU A 107 -17.77 6.85 2.63
N THR A 108 -18.26 5.88 3.38
CA THR A 108 -19.43 5.09 3.01
C THR A 108 -20.68 5.70 3.60
N ARG A 109 -21.85 5.37 3.02
CA ARG A 109 -23.15 5.79 3.56
C ARG A 109 -23.43 5.31 4.99
N GLN A 110 -22.67 4.34 5.48
CA GLN A 110 -22.82 3.75 6.82
C GLN A 110 -21.83 4.35 7.84
N GLY A 111 -21.10 5.41 7.48
CA GLY A 111 -20.11 6.06 8.35
C GLY A 111 -18.77 5.33 8.46
N GLY A 112 -18.59 4.22 7.72
CA GLY A 112 -17.31 3.54 7.55
C GLY A 112 -16.50 4.08 6.37
N THR A 113 -15.38 3.43 6.06
CA THR A 113 -14.45 3.85 4.99
C THR A 113 -14.32 2.77 3.92
N LYS A 114 -14.49 3.12 2.65
CA LYS A 114 -14.14 2.26 1.52
C LYS A 114 -12.71 2.60 1.09
N THR A 115 -11.80 1.63 1.17
CA THR A 115 -10.44 1.76 0.61
C THR A 115 -10.38 1.05 -0.72
N THR A 116 -9.99 1.76 -1.77
CA THR A 116 -9.74 1.21 -3.11
C THR A 116 -8.24 1.29 -3.37
N VAL A 117 -7.62 0.15 -3.67
CA VAL A 117 -6.25 0.08 -4.15
C VAL A 117 -6.28 -0.26 -5.62
N LYS A 118 -5.70 0.63 -6.43
CA LYS A 118 -5.49 0.44 -7.85
C LYS A 118 -4.00 0.34 -8.14
N MET A 119 -3.64 -0.60 -9.00
CA MET A 119 -2.30 -0.77 -9.54
C MET A 119 -2.35 -0.54 -11.04
N ASP A 120 -1.53 0.37 -11.54
CA ASP A 120 -1.25 0.56 -12.96
C ASP A 120 0.19 0.13 -13.23
N TYR A 121 0.43 -0.61 -14.32
CA TYR A 121 1.75 -1.18 -14.59
C TYR A 121 2.09 -1.29 -16.08
N ASP A 122 3.39 -1.31 -16.35
CA ASP A 122 3.97 -1.63 -17.66
C ASP A 122 4.81 -2.90 -17.57
N THR A 123 4.77 -3.76 -18.59
CA THR A 123 5.49 -5.03 -18.60
C THR A 123 6.76 -4.98 -19.47
N VAL A 124 7.72 -5.85 -19.17
CA VAL A 124 9.01 -5.97 -19.89
C VAL A 124 8.84 -6.55 -21.31
N GLY A 125 7.66 -7.03 -21.66
CA GLY A 125 7.25 -7.41 -23.03
C GLY A 125 5.79 -7.01 -23.30
N ASP A 126 5.15 -7.64 -24.28
CA ASP A 126 3.75 -7.33 -24.66
C ASP A 126 2.71 -8.19 -23.92
N THR A 127 3.15 -9.06 -23.02
CA THR A 127 2.25 -9.92 -22.22
C THR A 127 1.88 -9.21 -20.92
N PRO A 128 0.58 -9.00 -20.61
CA PRO A 128 0.12 -8.49 -19.32
C PRO A 128 0.41 -9.47 -18.18
N LEU A 129 0.34 -8.98 -16.93
CA LEU A 129 0.36 -9.87 -15.76
C LEU A 129 -0.88 -10.77 -15.76
N SER A 130 -0.76 -11.97 -15.20
CA SER A 130 -1.95 -12.75 -14.87
C SER A 130 -2.79 -12.02 -13.82
N LYS A 131 -4.09 -12.31 -13.81
CA LYS A 131 -5.00 -11.71 -12.84
C LYS A 131 -4.59 -12.04 -11.41
N GLU A 132 -4.19 -13.28 -11.17
CA GLU A 132 -3.78 -13.78 -9.86
C GLU A 132 -2.51 -13.07 -9.35
N HIS A 133 -1.56 -12.81 -10.25
CA HIS A 133 -0.33 -12.08 -9.89
C HIS A 133 -0.63 -10.62 -9.55
N ALA A 134 -1.43 -9.96 -10.39
CA ALA A 134 -1.84 -8.57 -10.16
C ALA A 134 -2.68 -8.42 -8.88
N GLU A 135 -3.57 -9.38 -8.61
CA GLU A 135 -4.35 -9.45 -7.37
C GLU A 135 -3.46 -9.64 -6.15
N SER A 136 -2.47 -10.53 -6.20
CA SER A 136 -1.53 -10.74 -5.09
C SER A 136 -0.77 -9.46 -4.71
N MET A 137 -0.36 -8.66 -5.70
CA MET A 137 0.33 -7.40 -5.45
C MET A 137 -0.59 -6.37 -4.79
N VAL A 138 -1.85 -6.25 -5.26
CA VAL A 138 -2.85 -5.36 -4.67
C VAL A 138 -3.28 -5.81 -3.27
N ASP A 139 -3.40 -7.12 -3.06
CA ASP A 139 -3.70 -7.71 -1.75
C ASP A 139 -2.58 -7.46 -0.73
N GLY A 140 -1.32 -7.41 -1.17
CA GLY A 140 -0.20 -7.02 -0.30
C GLY A 140 -0.32 -5.59 0.25
N VAL A 141 -0.90 -4.66 -0.51
CA VAL A 141 -1.18 -3.28 -0.05
C VAL A 141 -2.43 -3.25 0.82
N LEU A 142 -3.51 -3.92 0.41
CA LEU A 142 -4.73 -4.01 1.21
C LEU A 142 -4.52 -4.69 2.56
N GLY A 143 -3.66 -5.71 2.62
CA GLY A 143 -3.31 -6.41 3.87
C GLY A 143 -2.70 -5.48 4.92
N GLN A 144 -1.94 -4.47 4.50
CA GLN A 144 -1.41 -3.44 5.42
C GLN A 144 -2.54 -2.57 5.98
N THR A 145 -3.47 -2.14 5.14
CA THR A 145 -4.66 -1.40 5.58
C THR A 145 -5.50 -2.22 6.55
N MET A 146 -5.70 -3.51 6.30
CA MET A 146 -6.44 -4.40 7.20
C MET A 146 -5.73 -4.60 8.55
N ALA A 147 -4.40 -4.67 8.56
CA ALA A 147 -3.63 -4.72 9.81
C ALA A 147 -3.82 -3.44 10.63
N ILE A 148 -3.78 -2.27 9.97
CA ILE A 148 -4.04 -0.97 10.61
C ILE A 148 -5.48 -0.89 11.14
N GLU A 149 -6.46 -1.36 10.36
CA GLU A 149 -7.85 -1.45 10.79
C GLU A 149 -8.00 -2.30 12.07
N ALA A 150 -7.40 -3.49 12.10
CA ALA A 150 -7.43 -4.35 13.29
C ALA A 150 -6.80 -3.65 14.51
N HIS A 151 -5.74 -2.87 14.31
CA HIS A 151 -5.15 -2.05 15.37
C HIS A 151 -6.12 -0.97 15.88
N LEU A 152 -6.80 -0.25 14.99
CA LEU A 152 -7.77 0.78 15.36
C LEU A 152 -8.99 0.20 16.08
N HIS A 153 -9.40 -1.01 15.71
CA HIS A 153 -10.46 -1.74 16.40
C HIS A 153 -10.05 -2.08 17.84
N ALA A 154 -8.85 -2.62 18.03
CA ALA A 154 -8.33 -2.98 19.35
C ALA A 154 -7.97 -1.75 20.22
N ASN A 155 -7.77 -0.57 19.62
CA ASN A 155 -7.34 0.64 20.31
C ASN A 155 -8.27 1.83 19.99
N PRO A 156 -9.48 1.90 20.59
CA PRO A 156 -10.51 2.87 20.21
C PRO A 156 -10.12 4.35 20.33
N THR A 157 -9.14 4.68 21.19
CA THR A 157 -8.65 6.04 21.40
C THR A 157 -7.48 6.43 20.49
N ALA A 158 -6.87 5.46 19.80
CA ALA A 158 -5.78 5.75 18.87
C ALA A 158 -6.32 6.42 17.61
N TYR A 159 -5.70 7.53 17.21
CA TYR A 159 -6.09 8.34 16.03
C TYR A 159 -7.55 8.83 16.07
N ALA A 160 -8.14 8.96 17.27
CA ALA A 160 -9.50 9.44 17.48
C ALA A 160 -9.62 10.97 17.33
#